data_AF-A0A8J2VLU0-F1
#
_entry.id   AF-A0A8J2VLU0-F1
#
_cell.length_a   1.000
_cell.length_b   1.000
_cell.length_c   1.000
_cell.angle_alpha   90.00
_cell.angle_beta   90.00
_cell.angle_gamma   90.00
#
_symmetry.space_group_name_H-M   'P 1'
#
loop_
_entity.id
_entity.type
_entity.pdbx_description
1 polymer ?
#
loop_
_entity_poly.entity_id
_entity_poly.type
_entity_poly.pdbx_seq_one_letter_code
_entity_poly.pdbx_strand_id
1 'polypeptide(L)'
;MGAWNGLSYLFADFVRILKGIPQEKAGSYLSETSRPYRGYLLWITFPPLLLLFIGEPFGLVIAYGVLGALFMPFLAITLLWLLNSKRVEKPYRNGWITNTLLVACVLLFVVLAFQEISELLNK
;
A
#
# COMPACT_ATOMS: atom_id res chain seq x y z
N MET A 1 10.13 10.67 -4.46
CA MET A 1 10.95 10.25 -3.29
C MET A 1 10.12 9.72 -2.10
N GLY A 2 8.81 9.97 -2.02
CA GLY A 2 8.00 9.60 -0.86
C GLY A 2 7.67 8.11 -0.64
N ALA A 3 7.54 7.29 -1.70
CA ALA A 3 7.18 5.88 -1.54
C ALA A 3 8.29 5.04 -0.89
N TRP A 4 9.52 5.18 -1.38
CA TRP A 4 10.69 4.43 -0.88
C TRP A 4 11.04 4.80 0.57
N ASN A 5 11.06 6.09 0.88
CA ASN A 5 11.30 6.54 2.25
C ASN A 5 10.11 6.21 3.16
N GLY A 6 8.87 6.42 2.70
CA GLY A 6 7.65 6.16 3.48
C GLY A 6 7.51 4.69 3.90
N LEU A 7 7.74 3.75 2.98
CA LEU A 7 7.67 2.32 3.28
C LEU A 7 8.80 1.89 4.23
N SER A 8 9.99 2.46 4.08
CA SER A 8 11.14 2.23 4.97
C SER A 8 10.87 2.74 6.39
N TYR A 9 10.23 3.91 6.53
CA TYR A 9 9.79 4.42 7.82
C TYR A 9 8.69 3.56 8.44
N LEU A 10 7.71 3.10 7.65
CA LEU A 10 6.65 2.23 8.12
C LEU A 10 7.20 0.88 8.62
N PHE A 11 8.19 0.32 7.92
CA PHE A 11 8.89 -0.88 8.35
C PHE A 11 9.68 -0.65 9.64
N ALA A 12 10.39 0.49 9.74
CA ALA A 12 11.10 0.85 10.95
C ALA A 12 10.16 1.03 12.16
N ASP A 13 8.98 1.61 11.94
CA ASP A 13 7.91 1.75 12.94
C ASP A 13 7.34 0.38 13.35
N PHE A 14 7.09 -0.50 12.39
CA PHE A 14 6.66 -1.87 12.64
C PHE A 14 7.66 -2.64 13.50
N VAL A 15 8.95 -2.56 13.17
CA VAL A 15 10.03 -3.17 13.98
C VAL A 15 10.10 -2.55 15.37
N ARG A 16 9.84 -1.24 15.51
CA ARG A 16 9.75 -0.56 16.82
C ARG A 16 8.61 -1.13 17.66
N ILE A 17 7.42 -1.29 17.08
CA ILE A 17 6.23 -1.82 17.73
C ILE A 17 6.46 -3.28 18.17
N LEU A 18 7.01 -4.12 17.30
CA LEU A 18 7.35 -5.51 17.63
C LEU A 18 8.37 -5.62 18.79
N LYS A 19 9.28 -4.64 18.90
CA LYS A 19 10.26 -4.58 19.98
C LYS A 19 9.72 -3.90 21.25
N GLY A 20 8.46 -3.48 21.28
CA GLY A 20 7.83 -2.85 22.43
C GLY A 20 8.46 -1.52 22.84
N ILE A 21 9.10 -0.80 21.91
CA ILE A 21 9.86 0.41 22.24
C ILE A 21 8.90 1.60 22.36
N PRO A 22 8.88 2.31 23.51
CA PRO A 22 8.03 3.48 23.73
C PRO A 22 8.29 4.61 22.74
N GLN A 23 7.27 5.42 22.47
CA GLN A 23 7.31 6.49 21.46
C GLN A 23 8.39 7.55 21.76
N GLU A 24 8.72 7.78 23.03
CA GLU A 24 9.80 8.70 23.45
C GLU A 24 11.18 8.30 22.93
N LYS A 25 11.41 7.00 22.68
CA LYS A 25 12.67 6.48 22.12
C LYS A 25 12.57 6.23 20.62
N ALA A 26 11.48 6.66 19.97
CA ALA A 26 11.24 6.39 18.56
C ALA A 26 12.22 7.13 17.63
N GLY A 27 12.78 8.27 18.05
CA GLY A 27 13.62 9.11 17.19
C GLY A 27 14.86 8.39 16.61
N SER A 28 15.45 7.45 17.36
CA SER A 28 16.60 6.66 16.86
C SER A 28 16.22 5.53 15.91
N TYR A 29 14.98 5.04 15.99
CA TYR A 29 14.46 3.96 15.15
C TYR A 29 13.78 4.50 13.88
N LEU A 30 13.17 5.67 13.95
CA LEU A 30 12.58 6.38 12.82
C LEU A 30 13.58 7.32 12.13
N SER A 31 14.89 7.08 12.28
CA SER A 31 15.92 7.83 11.56
C SER A 31 16.33 7.09 10.28
N GLU A 32 16.71 7.85 9.24
CA GLU A 32 17.26 7.32 7.98
C GLU A 32 18.57 6.53 8.19
N THR A 33 19.24 6.77 9.32
CA THR A 33 20.46 6.06 9.72
C THR A 33 20.19 4.76 10.47
N SER A 34 18.93 4.48 10.81
CA SER A 34 18.57 3.29 11.59
C SER A 34 18.82 2.00 10.80
N ARG A 35 19.28 0.97 11.50
CA ARG A 35 19.53 -0.37 10.92
C ARG A 35 18.31 -0.95 10.20
N PRO A 36 17.08 -0.93 10.76
CA PRO A 36 15.91 -1.47 10.05
C PRO A 36 15.55 -0.67 8.79
N TYR A 37 15.69 0.66 8.82
CA TYR A 37 15.46 1.51 7.65
C TYR A 37 16.42 1.16 6.51
N ARG A 38 17.73 1.14 6.77
CA ARG A 38 18.75 0.84 5.76
C ARG A 38 18.68 -0.60 5.29
N GLY A 39 18.40 -1.54 6.19
CA GLY A 39 18.21 -2.96 5.85
C GLY A 39 17.04 -3.15 4.89
N TYR A 40 15.92 -2.47 5.15
CA TYR A 40 14.78 -2.47 4.24
C TYR A 40 15.14 -1.84 2.89
N LEU A 41 15.83 -0.69 2.87
CA LEU A 41 16.29 -0.02 1.66
C LEU A 41 17.18 -0.92 0.76
N LEU A 42 18.09 -1.66 1.37
CA LEU A 42 18.87 -2.68 0.66
C LEU A 42 17.95 -3.78 0.14
N TRP A 43 17.05 -4.29 0.99
CA TRP A 43 16.09 -5.32 0.60
C TRP A 43 15.15 -4.92 -0.52
N ILE A 44 14.78 -3.65 -0.70
CA ILE A 44 13.95 -3.25 -1.86
C ILE A 44 14.77 -3.01 -3.12
N THR A 45 16.09 -2.83 -3.00
CA THR A 45 17.00 -2.61 -4.14
C THR A 45 17.51 -3.92 -4.75
N PHE A 46 17.83 -4.92 -3.92
CA PHE A 46 18.42 -6.17 -4.39
C PHE A 46 17.46 -7.12 -5.16
N PRO A 47 16.18 -7.31 -4.78
CA PRO A 47 15.27 -8.19 -5.50
C PRO A 47 15.02 -7.74 -6.93
N PRO A 48 14.76 -6.45 -7.24
CA PRO A 48 14.67 -5.99 -8.63
C PRO A 48 15.93 -6.28 -9.44
N LEU A 49 17.11 -6.11 -8.83
CA LEU A 49 18.39 -6.41 -9.46
C LEU A 49 18.57 -7.91 -9.73
N LEU A 50 18.20 -8.77 -8.78
CA LEU A 50 18.26 -10.22 -8.97
C LEU A 50 17.24 -10.72 -10.00
N LEU A 51 16.04 -10.14 -10.01
CA LEU A 51 15.00 -10.43 -11.00
C LEU A 51 15.42 -10.05 -12.41
N LEU A 52 16.25 -9.02 -12.59
CA LEU A 52 16.80 -8.64 -13.90
C LEU A 52 17.63 -9.77 -14.53
N PHE A 53 18.33 -10.57 -13.71
CA PHE A 53 19.11 -11.72 -14.19
C PHE A 53 18.24 -12.94 -14.55
N ILE A 54 16.97 -12.96 -14.11
CA ILE A 54 16.05 -14.09 -14.33
C ILE A 54 15.28 -13.95 -15.66
N GLY A 55 15.38 -12.81 -16.36
CA GLY A 55 14.98 -12.64 -17.76
C GLY A 55 13.47 -12.58 -18.02
N GLU A 56 12.66 -13.44 -17.38
CA GLU A 56 11.22 -13.54 -17.66
C GLU A 56 10.36 -13.74 -16.39
N PRO A 57 10.17 -12.70 -15.55
CA PRO A 57 9.31 -12.79 -14.38
C PRO A 57 7.83 -12.55 -14.75
N PHE A 58 7.32 -13.09 -15.87
CA PHE A 58 5.96 -12.79 -16.37
C PHE A 58 4.89 -13.06 -15.29
N GLY A 59 4.95 -14.21 -14.62
CA GLY A 59 4.05 -14.55 -13.53
C GLY A 59 4.17 -13.63 -12.31
N LEU A 60 5.39 -13.18 -11.97
CA LEU A 60 5.62 -12.26 -10.86
C LEU A 60 5.08 -10.85 -11.16
N VAL A 61 5.21 -10.39 -12.40
CA VAL A 61 4.64 -9.11 -12.86
C VAL A 61 3.12 -9.16 -12.79
N ILE A 62 2.50 -10.24 -13.27
CA ILE A 62 1.05 -10.43 -13.17
C ILE A 62 0.60 -10.49 -11.72
N ALA A 63 1.26 -11.30 -10.89
CA ALA A 63 0.92 -11.40 -9.47
C ALA A 63 1.01 -10.05 -8.75
N TYR A 64 2.08 -9.28 -9.03
CA TYR A 64 2.23 -7.93 -8.49
C TYR A 64 1.16 -6.97 -9.02
N GLY A 65 0.81 -7.06 -10.32
CA GLY A 65 -0.25 -6.29 -10.93
C GLY A 65 -1.62 -6.57 -10.31
N VAL A 66 -1.97 -7.85 -10.11
CA VAL A 66 -3.20 -8.28 -9.45
C VAL A 66 -3.24 -7.79 -7.99
N LEU A 67 -2.15 -7.98 -7.23
CA LEU A 67 -2.06 -7.49 -5.86
C LEU A 67 -2.24 -5.96 -5.79
N GLY A 68 -1.60 -5.21 -6.70
CA GLY A 68 -1.74 -3.75 -6.79
C GLY A 68 -3.16 -3.31 -7.18
N ALA A 69 -3.78 -4.01 -8.14
CA ALA A 69 -5.14 -3.76 -8.58
C ALA A 69 -6.18 -4.03 -7.48
N LEU A 70 -5.93 -4.98 -6.58
CA LEU A 70 -6.77 -5.22 -5.40
C LEU A 70 -6.54 -4.20 -4.28
N PHE A 71 -5.33 -3.65 -4.18
CA PHE A 71 -4.98 -2.69 -3.12
C PHE A 71 -5.72 -1.36 -3.28
N MET A 72 -5.87 -0.86 -4.51
CA MET A 72 -6.58 0.39 -4.82
C MET A 72 -8.06 0.41 -4.36
N PRO A 73 -8.93 -0.56 -4.73
CA PRO A 73 -10.30 -0.60 -4.26
C PRO A 73 -10.37 -0.84 -2.75
N PHE A 74 -9.47 -1.65 -2.18
CA PHE A 74 -9.39 -1.83 -0.73
C PHE A 74 -9.14 -0.50 0.00
N LEU A 75 -8.18 0.30 -0.45
CA LEU A 75 -7.93 1.64 0.10
C LEU A 75 -9.12 2.57 -0.09
N ALA A 76 -9.77 2.56 -1.25
CA ALA A 76 -10.89 3.45 -1.51
C ALA A 76 -12.09 3.14 -0.61
N ILE A 77 -12.42 1.85 -0.43
CA ILE A 77 -13.48 1.39 0.48
C ILE A 77 -13.13 1.73 1.93
N THR A 78 -11.89 1.47 2.37
CA THR A 78 -11.49 1.74 3.76
C THR A 78 -11.50 3.23 4.08
N LEU A 79 -11.07 4.10 3.17
CA LEU A 79 -11.14 5.55 3.34
C LEU A 79 -12.59 6.05 3.34
N LEU A 80 -13.44 5.54 2.44
CA LEU A 80 -14.88 5.84 2.45
C LEU A 80 -15.50 5.47 3.79
N TRP A 81 -15.18 4.31 4.33
CA TRP A 81 -15.74 3.84 5.59
C TRP A 81 -15.19 4.59 6.80
N LEU A 82 -13.87 4.74 6.89
CA LEU A 82 -13.19 5.34 8.04
C LEU A 82 -13.50 6.83 8.17
N LEU A 83 -13.38 7.59 7.07
CA LEU A 83 -13.52 9.05 7.09
C LEU A 83 -14.97 9.52 7.04
N ASN A 84 -15.93 8.66 6.71
CA ASN A 84 -17.36 8.95 6.91
C ASN A 84 -17.90 8.40 8.24
N SER A 85 -17.09 7.71 9.04
CA SER A 85 -17.50 7.15 10.32
C SER A 85 -17.76 8.24 11.37
N LYS A 86 -18.63 7.94 12.34
CA LYS A 86 -18.91 8.82 13.50
C LYS A 86 -17.68 9.11 14.37
N ARG A 87 -16.61 8.31 14.23
CA ARG A 87 -15.34 8.45 14.96
C ARG A 87 -14.48 9.63 14.50
N VAL A 88 -14.76 10.19 13.32
CA VAL A 88 -14.02 11.33 12.75
C VAL A 88 -14.84 12.61 12.91
N GLU A 89 -14.20 13.68 13.41
CA GLU A 89 -14.85 14.98 13.56
C GLU A 89 -15.24 15.54 12.19
N LYS A 90 -16.37 16.27 12.13
CA LYS A 90 -16.95 16.81 10.88
C LYS A 90 -15.95 17.51 9.93
N PRO A 91 -14.98 18.34 10.38
CA PRO A 91 -14.05 19.01 9.46
C PRO A 91 -13.04 18.08 8.78
N TYR A 92 -12.77 16.90 9.35
CA TYR A 92 -11.81 15.92 8.79
C TYR A 92 -12.48 14.79 8.02
N ARG A 93 -13.81 14.85 7.84
CA ARG A 93 -14.53 13.86 7.04
C ARG A 93 -14.29 14.10 5.57
N ASN A 94 -14.49 13.04 4.78
CA ASN A 94 -14.46 13.19 3.34
C ASN A 94 -15.51 14.22 2.89
N GLY A 95 -15.07 15.20 2.10
CA GLY A 95 -15.97 16.09 1.40
C GLY A 95 -16.73 15.36 0.30
N TRP A 96 -17.78 16.00 -0.23
CA TRP A 96 -18.58 15.43 -1.32
C TRP A 96 -17.75 15.06 -2.56
N ILE A 97 -16.78 15.88 -2.96
CA ILE A 97 -15.85 15.60 -4.08
C ILE A 97 -15.05 14.31 -3.82
N THR A 98 -14.45 14.20 -2.63
CA THR A 98 -13.65 13.03 -2.24
C THR A 98 -14.51 11.77 -2.23
N ASN A 99 -15.72 11.84 -1.67
CA ASN A 99 -16.64 10.71 -1.67
C ASN A 99 -17.04 10.29 -3.10
N THR A 100 -17.38 11.24 -3.98
CA THR A 100 -17.71 10.93 -5.38
C THR A 100 -16.54 10.28 -6.10
N LEU A 101 -15.32 10.79 -5.92
CA LEU A 101 -14.13 10.25 -6.57
C LEU A 101 -13.79 8.83 -6.06
N LEU A 102 -13.88 8.61 -4.75
CA LEU A 102 -13.64 7.30 -4.16
C LEU A 102 -14.71 6.29 -4.60
N VAL A 103 -15.99 6.68 -4.64
CA VAL A 103 -17.07 5.82 -5.15
C VAL A 103 -16.86 5.48 -6.63
N ALA A 104 -16.50 6.48 -7.46
CA ALA A 104 -16.19 6.24 -8.86
C ALA A 104 -15.00 5.28 -9.04
N CYS A 105 -13.97 5.41 -8.21
CA CYS A 105 -12.83 4.48 -8.18
C CYS A 105 -13.29 3.06 -7.85
N VAL A 106 -14.06 2.87 -6.78
CA VAL A 106 -14.59 1.56 -6.39
C VAL A 106 -15.43 0.95 -7.51
N LEU A 107 -16.34 1.72 -8.12
CA LEU A 107 -17.19 1.25 -9.21
C LEU A 107 -16.37 0.80 -10.42
N LEU A 108 -15.37 1.60 -10.82
CA LEU A 108 -14.49 1.27 -11.93
C LEU A 108 -13.77 -0.06 -11.69
N PHE A 109 -13.18 -0.25 -10.51
CA PHE A 109 -12.49 -1.49 -10.17
C PHE A 109 -13.44 -2.70 -10.09
N VAL A 110 -14.67 -2.53 -9.60
CA VAL A 110 -15.68 -3.59 -9.60
C VAL A 110 -16.06 -4.00 -11.02
N VAL A 111 -16.24 -3.04 -11.93
CA VAL A 111 -16.53 -3.32 -13.35
C VAL A 111 -15.37 -4.07 -14.00
N LEU A 112 -14.14 -3.59 -13.81
CA LEU A 112 -12.95 -4.27 -14.35
C LEU A 112 -12.81 -5.69 -13.79
N ALA A 113 -13.03 -5.88 -12.49
CA ALA A 113 -12.97 -7.21 -11.89
C ALA A 113 -14.03 -8.16 -12.47
N PHE A 114 -15.25 -7.67 -12.69
CA PHE A 114 -16.30 -8.46 -13.31
C PHE A 114 -15.98 -8.83 -14.76
N GLN A 115 -15.43 -7.87 -15.54
CA GLN A 115 -14.98 -8.11 -16.91
C GLN A 115 -13.90 -9.19 -16.95
N GLU A 116 -12.85 -9.07 -16.13
CA GLU A 116 -11.75 -10.03 -16.08
C GLU A 116 -12.24 -11.44 -15.69
N ILE A 117 -13.10 -11.54 -14.67
CA ILE A 117 -13.69 -12.82 -14.25
C ILE A 117 -14.55 -13.42 -15.36
N SER A 118 -15.35 -12.60 -16.04
CA SER A 118 -16.20 -13.07 -17.15
C SER A 118 -15.39 -13.56 -18.35
N GLU A 119 -14.27 -12.90 -18.64
CA GLU A 119 -13.35 -13.31 -19.70
C GLU A 119 -12.65 -14.62 -19.33
N LEU A 120 -12.21 -14.78 -18.09
CA LEU A 120 -11.62 -16.02 -17.59
C LEU A 120 -12.59 -17.21 -17.61
N LEU A 121 -13.89 -16.98 -17.37
CA LEU A 121 -14.92 -18.02 -17.39
C LEU A 121 -15.37 -18.41 -18.81
N ASN A 122 -15.26 -17.49 -19.77
CA ASN A 122 -15.63 -17.73 -21.17
C ASN A 122 -14.47 -18.30 -22.02
N LYS A 123 -13.31 -18.55 -21.40
CA LYS A 123 -12.13 -19.15 -22.00
C LYS A 123 -12.05 -20.63 -21.69
#